data_AF-A0A6F8Y6H0-F1
#
_entry.id   AF-A0A6F8Y6H0-F1
#
_cell.length_a   1.000
_cell.length_b   1.000
_cell.length_c   1.000
_cell.angle_alpha   90.00
_cell.angle_beta   90.00
_cell.angle_gamma   90.00
#
_symmetry.space_group_name_H-M   'P 1'
#
loop_
_entity.id
_entity.type
_entity.pdbx_description
1 polymer ?
#
loop_
_entity_poly.entity_id
_entity_poly.type
_entity_poly.pdbx_seq_one_letter_code
_entity_poly.pdbx_strand_id
1 'polypeptide(L)'
;MVGEETIDGVKTVHYTVTIPLATHLEQIDADLRAITEKELTKQGVKDIKTDIWVDQKYQPRRVHVVMGTGTDVTVDYTDYGKPVNVQAPPAAEVFDLAEMLEGLKTGG
;
A
#
# COMPACT_ATOMS: atom_id res chain seq x y z
N MET A 1 14.45 -8.79 14.47
CA MET A 1 14.90 -7.43 14.83
C MET A 1 16.24 -7.20 14.20
N VAL A 2 16.42 -6.08 13.52
CA VAL A 2 17.66 -5.67 12.85
C VAL A 2 18.42 -4.66 13.70
N GLY A 3 17.70 -3.73 14.34
CA GLY A 3 18.30 -2.72 15.21
C GLY A 3 17.32 -1.64 15.63
N GLU A 4 17.83 -0.61 16.30
CA GLU A 4 17.09 0.62 16.58
C GLU A 4 17.41 1.68 15.54
N GLU A 5 16.38 2.38 15.06
CA GLU A 5 16.49 3.46 14.08
C GLU A 5 15.54 4.60 14.45
N THR A 6 15.87 5.83 14.03
CA THR A 6 14.99 6.99 14.26
C THR A 6 14.31 7.37 12.94
N ILE A 7 12.98 7.33 12.92
CA ILE A 7 12.15 7.72 11.78
C ILE A 7 11.37 8.97 12.18
N ASP A 8 11.55 10.07 11.44
CA ASP A 8 10.90 11.37 11.68
C ASP A 8 11.00 11.86 13.14
N GLY A 9 12.17 11.68 13.75
CA GLY A 9 12.45 12.05 15.14
C GLY A 9 11.87 11.09 16.19
N VAL A 10 11.19 10.02 15.78
CA VAL A 10 10.65 8.98 16.66
C VAL A 10 11.60 7.79 16.70
N LYS A 11 11.99 7.34 17.90
CA LYS A 11 12.77 6.11 18.07
C LYS A 11 11.91 4.89 17.74
N THR A 12 12.47 3.99 16.95
CA THR A 12 11.81 2.77 16.48
C THR A 12 12.73 1.57 16.58
N VAL A 13 12.12 0.39 16.64
CA VAL A 13 12.80 -0.88 16.44
C VAL A 13 12.48 -1.37 15.02
N HIS A 14 13.53 -1.67 14.27
CA HIS A 14 13.43 -2.18 12.90
C HIS A 14 13.37 -3.72 12.91
N TYR A 15 12.39 -4.27 12.22
CA TYR A 15 12.21 -5.69 11.96
C TYR A 15 12.17 -5.96 10.46
N THR A 16 12.94 -6.95 10.03
CA THR A 16 12.78 -7.55 8.71
C THR A 16 12.00 -8.85 8.85
N VAL A 17 11.02 -9.05 7.98
CA VAL A 17 10.27 -10.29 7.82
C VAL A 17 10.35 -10.72 6.37
N THR A 18 10.68 -11.98 6.14
CA THR A 18 10.63 -12.60 4.81
C THR A 18 9.58 -13.69 4.86
N ILE A 19 8.56 -13.57 4.01
CA ILE A 19 7.51 -14.58 3.90
C ILE A 19 7.57 -15.26 2.52
N PRO A 20 7.42 -16.59 2.44
CA PRO A 20 7.26 -17.27 1.16
C PRO A 20 6.00 -16.80 0.44
N LEU A 21 6.03 -16.76 -0.89
CA LEU A 21 4.87 -16.40 -1.72
C LEU A 21 3.65 -17.26 -1.37
N ALA A 22 3.83 -18.56 -1.15
CA ALA A 22 2.75 -19.48 -0.77
C ALA A 22 2.01 -19.02 0.50
N THR A 23 2.74 -18.59 1.53
CA THR A 23 2.15 -18.08 2.78
C THR A 23 1.46 -16.73 2.57
N HIS A 24 2.01 -15.86 1.73
CA HIS A 24 1.36 -14.59 1.40
C HIS A 24 0.02 -14.80 0.68
N LEU A 25 -0.02 -15.76 -0.25
CA LEU A 25 -1.24 -16.09 -0.99
C LEU A 25 -2.39 -16.56 -0.09
N GLU A 26 -2.10 -17.14 1.08
CA GLU A 26 -3.12 -17.50 2.08
C GLU A 26 -3.90 -16.29 2.61
N GLN A 27 -3.31 -15.10 2.57
CA GLN A 27 -3.95 -13.83 2.98
C GLN A 27 -4.76 -13.18 1.86
N ILE A 28 -4.61 -13.67 0.63
CA ILE A 28 -5.37 -13.20 -0.52
C ILE A 28 -6.69 -13.97 -0.59
N ASP A 29 -7.75 -13.24 -0.94
CA ASP A 29 -9.07 -13.81 -1.21
C ASP A 29 -8.97 -15.00 -2.18
N ALA A 30 -9.72 -16.06 -1.90
CA ALA A 30 -9.63 -17.31 -2.65
C ALA A 30 -9.90 -17.11 -4.14
N ASP A 31 -10.82 -16.21 -4.50
CA ASP A 31 -11.20 -15.95 -5.89
C ASP A 31 -10.09 -15.24 -6.68
N LEU A 32 -9.22 -14.50 -5.97
CA LEU A 32 -8.11 -13.76 -6.55
C LEU A 32 -6.77 -14.50 -6.43
N ARG A 33 -6.69 -15.55 -5.61
CA ARG A 33 -5.42 -16.21 -5.30
C ARG A 33 -4.69 -16.74 -6.53
N ALA A 34 -5.39 -17.43 -7.43
CA ALA A 34 -4.79 -18.04 -8.61
C ALA A 34 -4.25 -16.99 -9.62
N ILE A 35 -4.97 -15.87 -9.78
CA ILE A 35 -4.51 -14.81 -10.70
C ILE A 35 -3.31 -14.07 -10.08
N THR A 36 -3.35 -13.80 -8.78
CA THR A 36 -2.24 -13.17 -8.05
C THR A 36 -0.99 -14.05 -8.05
N GLU A 37 -1.12 -15.35 -7.77
CA GLU A 37 0.00 -16.31 -7.82
C GLU A 37 0.67 -16.32 -9.19
N LYS A 38 -0.15 -16.38 -10.25
CA LYS A 38 0.35 -16.38 -11.63
C LYS A 38 1.14 -15.12 -11.94
N GLU A 39 0.63 -13.94 -11.61
CA GLU A 39 1.31 -12.67 -11.91
C GLU A 39 2.59 -12.50 -11.08
N LEU A 40 2.57 -12.84 -9.79
CA LEU A 40 3.75 -12.76 -8.93
C LEU A 40 4.83 -13.77 -9.35
N THR A 41 4.44 -14.99 -9.73
CA THR A 41 5.39 -16.00 -10.22
C THR A 41 6.03 -15.60 -11.54
N LYS A 42 5.27 -14.99 -12.48
CA LYS A 42 5.83 -14.44 -13.72
C LYS A 42 6.87 -13.35 -13.46
N GLN A 43 6.69 -12.57 -12.40
CA GLN A 43 7.63 -11.54 -11.95
C GLN A 43 8.84 -12.12 -11.17
N GLY A 44 8.91 -13.45 -11.04
CA GLY A 44 9.99 -14.13 -10.33
C GLY A 44 9.93 -14.00 -8.80
N VAL A 45 8.79 -13.58 -8.26
CA VAL A 45 8.57 -13.47 -6.81
C VAL A 45 8.57 -14.86 -6.20
N LYS A 46 9.48 -15.10 -5.25
CA LYS A 46 9.52 -16.32 -4.45
C LYS A 46 9.26 -16.03 -2.98
N ASP A 47 9.84 -14.93 -2.52
CA ASP A 47 9.71 -14.42 -1.19
C ASP A 47 9.32 -12.94 -1.27
N ILE A 48 8.57 -12.50 -0.27
CA ILE A 48 8.22 -11.10 -0.08
C ILE A 48 8.96 -10.64 1.17
N LYS A 49 9.84 -9.66 0.99
CA LYS A 49 10.59 -9.05 2.08
C LYS A 49 9.86 -7.79 2.52
N THR A 50 9.56 -7.73 3.80
CA THR A 50 8.91 -6.59 4.44
C THR A 50 9.78 -6.12 5.60
N ASP A 51 10.19 -4.86 5.54
CA ASP A 51 10.86 -4.15 6.60
C ASP A 51 9.83 -3.26 7.31
N ILE A 52 9.79 -3.30 8.64
CA ILE A 52 8.85 -2.53 9.46
C ILE A 52 9.59 -1.87 10.63
N TRP A 53 9.32 -0.58 10.82
CA TRP A 53 9.83 0.22 11.93
C TRP A 53 8.69 0.47 12.89
N VAL A 54 8.82 0.01 14.13
CA VAL A 54 7.76 0.08 15.15
C VAL A 54 8.21 0.97 16.30
N ASP A 55 7.39 1.93 16.70
CA ASP A 55 7.68 2.81 17.83
C ASP A 55 7.39 2.16 19.20
N GLN A 56 7.69 2.89 20.27
CA GLN A 56 7.47 2.42 21.65
C GLN A 56 5.99 2.20 22.02
N LYS A 57 5.06 2.70 21.22
CA LYS A 57 3.60 2.50 21.37
C LYS A 57 3.11 1.33 20.53
N TYR A 58 4.01 0.56 19.94
CA TYR A 58 3.71 -0.54 19.01
C TYR A 58 2.99 -0.06 17.73
N GLN A 59 3.23 1.18 17.31
CA GLN A 59 2.69 1.72 16.07
C GLN A 59 3.75 1.64 14.96
N PRO A 60 3.39 1.19 13.75
CA PRO A 60 4.26 1.32 12.60
C PRO A 60 4.64 2.79 12.36
N ARG A 61 5.88 3.08 12.01
CA ARG A 61 6.30 4.41 11.55
C ARG A 61 6.62 4.40 10.07
N ARG A 62 7.19 3.29 9.62
CA ARG A 62 7.49 3.00 8.22
C ARG A 62 7.27 1.52 7.96
N VAL A 63 6.78 1.21 6.77
CA VAL A 63 6.79 -0.14 6.19
C VAL A 63 7.42 -0.04 4.82
N HIS A 64 8.40 -0.88 4.53
CA HIS A 64 9.03 -1.01 3.23
C HIS A 64 8.84 -2.43 2.73
N VAL A 65 8.30 -2.57 1.52
CA VAL A 65 8.01 -3.88 0.92
C VAL A 65 8.72 -3.98 -0.42
N VAL A 66 9.49 -5.05 -0.56
CA VAL A 66 10.12 -5.43 -1.83
C VAL A 66 9.54 -6.77 -2.26
N MET A 67 8.97 -6.77 -3.47
CA MET A 67 8.35 -7.94 -4.07
C MET A 67 8.72 -8.04 -5.55
N GLY A 68 9.55 -9.04 -5.85
CA GLY A 68 10.05 -9.27 -7.21
C GLY A 68 10.90 -8.12 -7.71
N THR A 69 10.92 -7.91 -9.03
CA THR A 69 11.70 -6.83 -9.67
C THR A 69 10.93 -5.54 -9.91
N GLY A 70 9.59 -5.57 -9.73
CA GLY A 70 8.71 -4.47 -10.11
C GLY A 70 8.08 -3.71 -8.95
N THR A 71 8.14 -4.25 -7.72
CA THR A 71 7.51 -3.63 -6.56
C THR A 71 8.54 -3.31 -5.50
N ASP A 72 8.75 -2.02 -5.28
CA ASP A 72 9.53 -1.45 -4.19
C ASP A 72 8.72 -0.26 -3.65
N VAL A 73 8.09 -0.47 -2.50
CA VAL A 73 7.12 0.48 -1.94
C VAL A 73 7.49 0.80 -0.51
N THR A 74 7.62 2.08 -0.20
CA THR A 74 7.73 2.58 1.18
C THR A 74 6.47 3.35 1.54
N VAL A 75 5.90 3.02 2.71
CA VAL A 75 4.75 3.69 3.30
C VAL A 75 5.15 4.26 4.65
N ASP A 76 4.98 5.57 4.81
CA ASP A 76 5.17 6.26 6.07
C ASP A 76 3.84 6.49 6.77
N TYR A 77 3.80 6.14 8.05
CA TYR A 77 2.62 6.29 8.89
C TYR A 77 2.83 7.43 9.87
N THR A 78 2.00 8.45 9.74
CA THR A 78 2.02 9.65 10.56
C THR A 78 0.63 9.95 11.11
N ASP A 79 0.55 10.92 12.02
CA ASP A 79 -0.73 11.49 12.46
C ASP A 79 -1.77 10.50 13.02
N TYR A 80 -1.29 9.44 13.69
CA TYR A 80 -2.14 8.47 14.39
C TYR A 80 -3.19 9.13 15.29
N GLY A 81 -4.45 8.75 15.07
CA GLY A 81 -5.59 9.20 15.88
C GLY A 81 -6.03 10.64 15.63
N LYS A 82 -5.44 11.36 14.68
CA LYS A 82 -5.92 12.68 14.28
C LYS A 82 -7.22 12.56 13.47
N PRO A 83 -8.22 13.43 13.72
CA PRO A 83 -9.43 13.44 12.90
C PRO A 83 -9.09 13.89 11.48
N VAL A 84 -9.61 13.17 10.49
CA VAL A 84 -9.53 13.57 9.08
C VAL A 84 -10.76 14.39 8.75
N ASN A 85 -10.57 15.59 8.22
CA ASN A 85 -11.65 16.42 7.69
C ASN A 85 -11.71 16.23 6.18
N VAL A 86 -12.75 15.56 5.68
CA VAL A 86 -12.99 15.38 4.24
C VAL A 86 -14.10 16.35 3.84
N GLN A 87 -13.80 17.24 2.89
CA GLN A 87 -14.77 18.13 2.28
C GLN A 87 -14.88 17.80 0.80
N ALA A 88 -16.11 17.83 0.27
CA ALA A 88 -16.32 17.71 -1.15
C ALA A 88 -15.60 18.88 -1.86
N PRO A 89 -14.91 18.64 -2.99
CA PRO A 89 -14.39 19.74 -3.79
C PRO A 89 -15.54 20.65 -4.22
N PRO A 90 -15.29 21.96 -4.40
CA PRO A 90 -16.29 22.88 -4.93
C PRO A 90 -16.94 22.35 -6.22
N ALA A 91 -18.22 22.66 -6.45
CA ALA A 91 -18.95 22.23 -7.65
C ALA A 91 -18.26 22.66 -8.97
N ALA A 92 -17.50 23.76 -8.95
CA ALA A 92 -16.72 24.23 -10.09
C ALA A 92 -15.44 23.41 -10.37
N GLU A 93 -15.01 22.55 -9.45
CA GLU A 93 -13.82 21.68 -9.56
C GLU A 93 -14.18 20.21 -9.82
N VAL A 94 -15.48 19.89 -9.89
CA VAL A 94 -16.00 18.56 -10.23
C VAL A 94 -16.76 18.63 -11.54
N PHE A 95 -16.65 17.58 -12.35
CA PHE A 95 -17.41 17.44 -13.59
C PHE A 95 -18.29 16.20 -13.48
N ASP A 96 -19.53 16.31 -13.95
CA ASP A 96 -20.40 15.16 -14.09
C ASP A 96 -20.04 14.40 -15.38
N LEU A 97 -19.58 13.16 -15.22
CA LEU A 97 -19.16 12.33 -16.35
C LEU A 97 -20.34 11.97 -17.26
N ALA A 98 -21.56 11.83 -16.73
CA ALA A 98 -22.73 11.53 -17.54
C ALA A 98 -23.11 12.72 -18.43
N GLU A 99 -23.10 13.95 -17.89
CA GLU A 99 -23.36 15.17 -18.67
C GLU A 99 -22.32 15.37 -19.79
N MET A 100 -21.04 15.11 -19.51
CA MET A 100 -19.98 15.21 -20.52
C MET A 100 -20.19 14.19 -21.67
N LEU A 101 -20.59 12.97 -21.35
CA LEU A 101 -20.84 11.91 -22.34
C LEU A 101 -22.11 12.17 -23.18
N GLU A 102 -23.12 12.83 -22.64
CA GLU A 102 -24.29 13.26 -23.40
C GLU A 102 -23.98 14.41 -24.35
N GLY A 103 -23.16 15.39 -23.91
CA GLY A 103 -22.67 16.48 -24.76
C GLY A 103 -21.85 15.98 -25.96
N LEU A 104 -21.04 14.93 -25.78
CA LEU A 104 -20.26 14.32 -26.86
C LEU A 104 -21.12 13.53 -27.86
N LYS A 105 -22.27 12.98 -27.45
CA LYS A 105 -23.20 12.25 -28.34
C LYS A 105 -24.10 13.17 -29.17
N THR A 106 -24.31 14.40 -28.70
CA THR A 106 -25.19 15.38 -29.35
C THR A 106 -24.45 16.35 -30.28
N GLY A 107 -23.12 16.31 -30.29
CA GLY A 107 -22.24 17.12 -31.15
C GLY A 107 -21.71 16.43 -32.42
N GLY A 108 -22.39 15.39 -32.93
CA GLY A 108 -22.04 14.66 -34.16
C GLY A 108 -23.09 14.78 -35.24
#